data_AF-A0A922MDF0-F1
#
_entry.id   AF-A0A922MDF0-F1
#
_cell.length_a   1.000
_cell.length_b   1.000
_cell.length_c   1.000
_cell.angle_alpha   90.00
_cell.angle_beta   90.00
_cell.angle_gamma   90.00
#
_symmetry.space_group_name_H-M   'P 1'
#
loop_
_entity.id
_entity.type
_entity.pdbx_description
1 polymer ?
#
loop_
_entity_poly.entity_id
_entity_poly.type
_entity_poly.pdbx_seq_one_letter_code
_entity_poly.pdbx_strand_id
1 'polypeptide(L)'
;MPDHLGDDMRKLKDAPEEPEKEIKSLDEGDIALLKSYGQGQYTKIIKEVEEGIQTVMKRVNELTGIKESDTGLAPPALWDLAADKQTLQNEQPLQVARCTKIINADSNDPKYIINVKQFAKFVVDLADSVAPTDIEEGMRVGVDRNKYQIHIPLPPKIDPTVTMMQVEEKPDVTYSDVGGCKEQIEKLREVVETPLLHPEKFVKLGIEPPKGVLLFGPPGTGKTLCARAVANRTDACFIRVIGSELVQKYVGEGARMVRELFEMARSKKACLIFFDEIDAIGGAR
;
A
#
# COMPACT_ATOMS: atom_id res chain seq x y z
N MET A 1 -92.28 -16.70 -57.90
CA MET A 1 -92.75 -16.26 -56.56
C MET A 1 -91.50 -16.03 -55.72
N PRO A 2 -91.36 -14.90 -55.00
CA PRO A 2 -90.09 -14.46 -54.41
C PRO A 2 -89.92 -14.96 -52.97
N ASP A 3 -88.71 -15.45 -52.67
CA ASP A 3 -88.30 -15.86 -51.32
C ASP A 3 -88.09 -14.64 -50.42
N HIS A 4 -88.77 -14.64 -49.27
CA HIS A 4 -88.81 -13.56 -48.30
C HIS A 4 -87.97 -13.89 -47.06
N LEU A 5 -87.30 -12.84 -46.54
CA LEU A 5 -86.53 -12.72 -45.28
C LEU A 5 -85.06 -13.19 -45.36
N GLY A 6 -84.02 -12.34 -45.29
CA GLY A 6 -83.90 -10.94 -44.84
C GLY A 6 -82.76 -10.86 -43.82
N ASP A 7 -81.67 -10.14 -44.18
CA ASP A 7 -80.43 -9.69 -43.50
C ASP A 7 -80.19 -9.84 -41.96
N ASP A 8 -80.75 -10.82 -41.27
CA ASP A 8 -80.68 -10.95 -39.80
C ASP A 8 -79.58 -11.90 -39.32
N MET A 9 -78.38 -11.80 -39.92
CA MET A 9 -77.15 -12.45 -39.42
C MET A 9 -75.95 -11.50 -39.34
N ARG A 10 -76.20 -10.21 -39.05
CA ARG A 10 -75.16 -9.24 -38.65
C ARG A 10 -75.65 -8.27 -37.59
N LYS A 11 -76.01 -8.76 -36.40
CA LYS A 11 -76.00 -7.94 -35.18
C LYS A 11 -75.47 -8.77 -34.03
N LEU A 12 -74.17 -8.62 -33.75
CA LEU A 12 -73.67 -8.84 -32.40
C LEU A 12 -74.55 -7.97 -31.48
N LYS A 13 -75.17 -8.56 -30.46
CA LYS A 13 -75.74 -7.78 -29.37
C LYS A 13 -74.58 -7.04 -28.73
N ASP A 14 -74.57 -5.71 -28.86
CA ASP A 14 -73.73 -4.84 -28.07
C ASP A 14 -73.96 -5.20 -26.59
N ALA A 15 -72.90 -5.65 -25.93
CA ALA A 15 -72.87 -5.74 -24.47
C ALA A 15 -73.12 -4.33 -23.91
N PRO A 16 -73.81 -4.19 -22.76
CA PRO A 16 -73.97 -2.86 -22.17
C PRO A 16 -72.58 -2.30 -21.90
N GLU A 17 -72.26 -1.17 -22.54
CA GLU A 17 -71.07 -0.39 -22.22
C GLU A 17 -71.14 -0.07 -20.72
N GLU A 18 -70.28 -0.71 -19.92
CA GLU A 18 -70.04 -0.25 -18.55
C GLU A 18 -69.58 1.20 -18.65
N PRO A 19 -70.15 2.13 -17.87
CA PRO A 19 -69.74 3.52 -17.94
C PRO A 19 -68.24 3.59 -17.69
N GLU A 20 -67.48 4.16 -18.63
CA GLU A 20 -66.06 4.43 -18.48
C GLU A 20 -65.88 5.13 -17.13
N LYS A 21 -65.28 4.44 -16.15
CA LYS A 21 -64.97 5.03 -14.86
C LYS A 21 -63.99 6.17 -15.15
N GLU A 22 -64.45 7.41 -15.00
CA GLU A 22 -63.59 8.59 -15.09
C GLU A 22 -62.32 8.34 -14.27
N ILE A 23 -61.18 8.30 -14.95
CA ILE A 23 -59.88 8.14 -14.31
C ILE A 23 -59.61 9.45 -13.57
N LYS A 24 -60.02 9.51 -12.31
CA LYS A 24 -59.76 10.64 -11.44
C LYS A 24 -58.27 10.65 -11.10
N SER A 25 -57.61 11.78 -11.36
CA SER A 25 -56.23 11.97 -10.92
C SER A 25 -56.18 11.88 -9.40
N LEU A 26 -55.12 11.27 -8.87
CA LEU A 26 -54.95 11.11 -7.42
C LEU A 26 -54.86 12.48 -6.75
N ASP A 27 -55.66 12.68 -5.71
CA ASP A 27 -55.66 13.89 -4.92
C ASP A 27 -54.39 13.93 -4.04
N GLU A 28 -53.95 15.10 -3.56
CA GLU A 28 -52.78 15.20 -2.65
C GLU A 28 -52.94 14.32 -1.39
N GLY A 29 -54.18 14.10 -0.96
CA GLY A 29 -54.54 13.19 0.13
C GLY A 29 -54.30 11.72 -0.20
N ASP A 30 -54.60 11.29 -1.42
CA ASP A 30 -54.38 9.91 -1.88
C ASP A 30 -52.88 9.61 -2.02
N ILE A 31 -52.11 10.61 -2.47
CA ILE A 31 -50.64 10.54 -2.55
C ILE A 31 -50.04 10.42 -1.15
N ALA A 32 -50.57 11.13 -0.15
CA ALA A 32 -50.11 11.04 1.24
C ALA A 32 -50.46 9.68 1.89
N LEU A 33 -51.63 9.12 1.57
CA LEU A 33 -52.04 7.78 1.97
C LEU A 33 -51.12 6.72 1.37
N LEU A 34 -50.81 6.79 0.07
CA LEU A 34 -49.87 5.88 -0.60
C LEU A 34 -48.44 5.97 -0.03
N LYS A 35 -47.98 7.17 0.37
CA LYS A 35 -46.66 7.36 1.00
C LYS A 35 -46.59 6.80 2.42
N SER A 36 -47.71 6.78 3.15
CA SER A 36 -47.79 6.23 4.50
C SER A 36 -48.17 4.74 4.52
N TYR A 37 -48.75 4.23 3.43
CA TYR A 37 -49.07 2.83 3.26
C TYR A 37 -47.78 2.00 3.24
N GLY A 38 -47.61 1.14 4.25
CA GLY A 38 -46.43 0.28 4.40
C GLY A 38 -45.29 0.86 5.24
N GLN A 39 -45.41 2.08 5.77
CA GLN A 39 -44.45 2.60 6.75
C GLN A 39 -44.79 2.09 8.15
N GLY A 40 -43.79 1.55 8.86
CA GLY A 40 -43.95 1.12 10.25
C GLY A 40 -44.19 2.30 11.18
N GLN A 41 -44.80 2.04 12.35
CA GLN A 41 -45.12 3.07 13.35
C GLN A 41 -43.90 3.91 13.78
N TYR A 42 -42.70 3.35 13.68
CA TYR A 42 -41.44 3.99 14.08
C TYR A 42 -40.69 4.70 12.93
N THR A 43 -41.12 4.57 11.68
CA THR A 43 -40.38 5.09 10.52
C THR A 43 -40.17 6.60 10.58
N LYS A 44 -41.17 7.35 11.08
CA LYS A 44 -41.06 8.81 11.24
C LYS A 44 -40.05 9.20 12.33
N ILE A 45 -40.09 8.50 13.47
CA ILE A 45 -39.19 8.76 14.61
C ILE A 45 -37.74 8.45 14.23
N ILE A 46 -37.50 7.35 13.50
CA ILE A 46 -36.15 7.01 13.03
C ILE A 46 -35.61 8.10 12.10
N LYS A 47 -36.43 8.59 11.17
CA LYS A 47 -36.03 9.64 10.23
C LYS A 47 -35.72 10.97 10.93
N GLU A 48 -36.54 11.36 11.91
CA GLU A 48 -36.30 12.56 12.72
C GLU A 48 -35.01 12.45 13.55
N VAL A 49 -34.73 11.26 14.11
CA VAL A 49 -33.49 11.00 14.84
C VAL A 49 -32.27 11.03 13.91
N GLU A 50 -32.36 10.45 12.72
CA GLU A 50 -31.29 10.51 11.72
C GLU A 50 -30.98 11.95 11.27
N GLU A 51 -32.02 12.74 10.98
CA GLU A 51 -31.88 14.16 10.64
C GLU A 51 -31.29 14.97 11.82
N GLY A 52 -31.67 14.63 13.05
CA GLY A 52 -31.11 15.21 14.27
C GLY A 52 -29.62 14.90 14.43
N ILE A 53 -29.21 13.64 14.26
CA ILE A 53 -27.80 13.20 14.33
C ILE A 53 -26.97 13.93 13.27
N GLN A 54 -27.47 14.03 12.03
CA GLN A 54 -26.78 14.76 10.96
C GLN A 54 -26.59 16.25 11.30
N THR A 55 -27.59 16.89 11.89
CA THR A 55 -27.51 18.30 12.29
C THR A 55 -26.49 18.51 13.40
N VAL A 56 -26.46 17.63 14.40
CA VAL A 56 -25.45 17.66 15.47
C VAL A 56 -24.04 17.45 14.90
N MET A 57 -23.87 16.49 13.99
CA MET A 57 -22.58 16.22 13.36
C MET A 57 -22.06 17.42 12.55
N LYS A 58 -22.94 18.09 11.78
CA LYS A 58 -22.58 19.33 11.06
C LYS A 58 -22.14 20.44 12.02
N ARG A 59 -22.88 20.63 13.11
CA ARG A 59 -22.55 21.62 14.13
C ARG A 59 -21.22 21.33 14.82
N VAL A 60 -20.92 20.05 15.09
CA VAL A 60 -19.61 19.64 15.64
C VAL A 60 -18.50 19.96 14.65
N ASN A 61 -18.66 19.64 13.36
CA ASN A 61 -17.64 19.91 12.33
C ASN A 61 -17.39 21.40 12.11
N GLU A 62 -18.43 22.24 12.18
CA GLU A 62 -18.30 23.69 12.12
C GLU A 62 -17.51 24.24 13.32
N LEU A 63 -17.77 23.72 14.53
CA LEU A 63 -17.10 24.14 15.76
C LEU A 63 -15.65 23.65 15.85
N THR A 64 -15.35 22.44 15.36
CA THR A 64 -13.97 21.92 15.32
C THR A 64 -13.14 22.60 14.23
N GLY A 65 -13.76 23.41 13.36
CA GLY A 65 -13.08 24.11 12.28
C GLY A 65 -12.54 23.17 11.22
N ILE A 66 -13.01 21.91 11.18
CA ILE A 66 -12.70 20.97 10.10
C ILE A 66 -13.56 21.38 8.90
N LYS A 67 -13.16 22.48 8.25
CA LYS A 67 -13.55 22.69 6.87
C LYS A 67 -12.80 21.63 6.08
N GLU A 68 -13.53 20.75 5.39
CA GLU A 68 -12.98 19.91 4.32
C GLU A 68 -12.37 20.87 3.30
N SER A 69 -11.13 21.26 3.54
CA SER A 69 -10.39 22.11 2.65
C SER A 69 -9.39 21.20 1.98
N ASP A 70 -9.48 21.15 0.66
CA ASP A 70 -8.58 20.52 -0.31
C ASP A 70 -7.10 20.99 -0.18
N THR A 71 -6.74 21.66 0.91
CA THR A 71 -5.44 22.23 1.21
C THR A 71 -4.48 21.22 1.82
N GLY A 72 -4.97 20.04 2.25
CA GLY A 72 -4.15 19.01 2.90
C GLY A 72 -3.57 19.43 4.25
N LEU A 73 -4.07 20.52 4.85
CA LEU A 73 -3.63 20.98 6.17
C LEU A 73 -4.29 20.15 7.27
N ALA A 74 -3.50 19.77 8.27
CA ALA A 74 -4.02 19.16 9.49
C ALA A 74 -4.94 20.17 10.22
N PRO A 75 -5.98 19.71 10.93
CA PRO A 75 -6.80 20.58 11.76
C PRO A 75 -5.92 21.31 12.80
N PRO A 76 -6.24 22.57 13.18
CA PRO A 76 -5.42 23.37 14.08
C PRO A 76 -5.10 22.71 15.43
N ALA A 77 -5.96 21.80 15.90
CA ALA A 77 -5.73 21.04 17.14
C ALA A 77 -4.57 20.03 17.03
N LEU A 78 -4.20 19.62 15.82
CA LEU A 78 -3.08 18.72 15.53
C LEU A 78 -1.81 19.47 15.11
N TRP A 79 -1.80 20.81 15.15
CA TRP A 79 -0.61 21.58 14.82
C TRP A 79 0.42 21.41 15.93
N ASP A 80 1.56 20.80 15.60
CA ASP A 80 2.69 20.70 16.51
C ASP A 80 3.50 22.00 16.47
N LEU A 81 3.08 22.96 17.29
CA LEU A 81 3.73 24.26 17.46
C LEU A 81 5.21 24.13 17.86
N ALA A 82 5.61 23.03 18.52
CA ALA A 82 6.99 22.80 18.90
C ALA A 82 7.83 22.40 17.67
N ALA A 83 7.30 21.51 16.82
CA ALA A 83 7.91 21.18 15.54
C ALA A 83 7.99 22.41 14.62
N ASP A 84 6.95 23.23 14.55
CA ASP A 84 6.95 24.46 13.74
C ASP A 84 8.02 25.45 14.21
N LYS A 85 8.15 25.62 15.53
CA LYS A 85 9.19 26.48 16.12
C LYS A 85 10.59 25.94 15.85
N GLN A 86 10.77 24.63 15.87
CA GLN A 86 12.04 23.97 15.53
C GLN A 86 12.37 24.14 14.04
N THR A 87 11.37 24.04 13.17
CA THR A 87 11.51 24.28 11.72
C THR A 87 11.91 25.74 11.44
N LEU A 88 11.34 26.69 12.18
CA LEU A 88 11.71 28.11 12.12
C LEU A 88 13.11 28.40 12.68
N GLN A 89 13.58 27.60 13.63
CA GLN A 89 14.88 27.79 14.28
C GLN A 89 16.04 27.12 13.53
N ASN A 90 15.84 25.96 12.87
CA ASN A 90 16.96 25.10 12.53
C ASN A 90 17.28 24.85 11.05
N GLU A 91 16.40 25.06 10.06
CA GLU A 91 16.73 24.53 8.72
C GLU A 91 16.74 25.58 7.62
N GLN A 92 17.96 26.03 7.29
CA GLN A 92 18.26 26.33 5.90
C GLN A 92 18.08 25.03 5.09
N PRO A 93 17.43 25.08 3.92
CA PRO A 93 17.13 23.89 3.15
C PRO A 93 18.41 23.24 2.63
N LEU A 94 18.80 22.12 3.25
CA LEU A 94 19.95 21.32 2.82
C LEU A 94 19.70 20.77 1.41
N GLN A 95 20.72 20.89 0.55
CA GLN A 95 20.73 20.31 -0.76
C GLN A 95 21.29 18.88 -0.70
N VAL A 96 20.60 17.94 -1.33
CA VAL A 96 21.07 16.55 -1.37
C VAL A 96 22.16 16.39 -2.44
N ALA A 97 23.32 15.89 -2.01
CA ALA A 97 24.44 15.52 -2.88
C ALA A 97 24.86 14.07 -2.65
N ARG A 98 25.70 13.53 -3.55
CA ARG A 98 26.33 12.21 -3.39
C ARG A 98 27.83 12.38 -3.20
N CYS A 99 28.40 11.81 -2.14
CA CYS A 99 29.84 11.72 -1.96
C CYS A 99 30.39 10.75 -3.00
N THR A 100 31.33 11.20 -3.84
CA THR A 100 31.92 10.38 -4.90
C THR A 100 33.28 9.83 -4.53
N LYS A 101 34.07 10.61 -3.79
CA LYS A 101 35.43 10.25 -3.41
C LYS A 101 35.86 11.02 -2.19
N ILE A 102 36.62 10.37 -1.31
CA ILE A 102 37.26 11.00 -0.15
C ILE A 102 38.72 11.29 -0.54
N ILE A 103 39.16 12.52 -0.31
CA ILE A 103 40.55 12.96 -0.51
C ILE A 103 41.17 13.13 0.88
N ASN A 104 42.30 12.46 1.10
CA ASN A 104 43.10 12.54 2.33
C ASN A 104 42.33 12.19 3.61
N ALA A 105 41.88 10.93 3.72
CA ALA A 105 41.20 10.44 4.93
C ALA A 105 42.09 10.48 6.20
N ASP A 106 43.41 10.36 6.03
CA ASP A 106 44.37 10.28 7.15
C ASP A 106 45.01 11.64 7.52
N SER A 107 44.70 12.70 6.78
CA SER A 107 45.19 14.04 7.06
C SER A 107 44.23 14.78 7.99
N ASN A 108 44.75 15.76 8.74
CA ASN A 108 43.98 16.56 9.70
C ASN A 108 42.74 17.25 9.09
N ASP A 109 42.74 17.51 7.77
CA ASP A 109 41.64 18.14 7.03
C ASP A 109 41.17 17.22 5.88
N PRO A 110 40.18 16.34 6.12
CA PRO A 110 39.61 15.49 5.08
C PRO A 110 38.77 16.32 4.12
N LYS A 111 39.01 16.14 2.81
CA LYS A 111 38.26 16.82 1.75
C LYS A 111 37.42 15.83 0.98
N TYR A 112 36.20 16.21 0.64
CA TYR A 112 35.24 15.31 -0.01
C TYR A 112 34.90 15.84 -1.40
N ILE A 113 34.81 14.96 -2.39
CA ILE A 113 34.26 15.32 -3.71
C ILE A 113 32.79 14.94 -3.71
N ILE A 114 31.92 15.96 -3.72
CA ILE A 114 30.48 15.76 -3.86
C ILE A 114 30.03 15.97 -5.30
N ASN A 115 29.04 15.19 -5.72
CA ASN A 115 28.29 15.38 -6.94
C ASN A 115 26.89 15.89 -6.59
N VAL A 116 26.62 17.15 -6.93
CA VAL A 116 25.31 17.76 -6.73
C VAL A 116 24.45 17.46 -7.95
N LYS A 117 23.15 17.22 -7.76
CA LYS A 117 22.20 16.85 -8.83
C LYS A 117 22.15 17.87 -10.00
N GLN A 118 22.71 19.07 -9.81
CA GLN A 118 22.83 20.15 -10.79
C GLN A 118 24.18 20.14 -11.57
N PHE A 119 24.66 18.96 -11.95
CA PHE A 119 25.77 18.68 -12.89
C PHE A 119 27.20 19.08 -12.49
N ALA A 120 27.42 19.76 -11.36
CA ALA A 120 28.76 20.16 -10.93
C ALA A 120 29.31 19.27 -9.79
N LYS A 121 30.62 19.02 -9.84
CA LYS A 121 31.39 18.38 -8.77
C LYS A 121 32.10 19.46 -7.98
N PHE A 122 32.00 19.38 -6.65
CA PHE A 122 32.66 20.32 -5.74
C PHE A 122 33.56 19.58 -4.76
N VAL A 123 34.69 20.19 -4.43
CA VAL A 123 35.52 19.77 -3.30
C VAL A 123 35.03 20.53 -2.08
N VAL A 124 34.65 19.80 -1.04
CA VAL A 124 33.98 20.37 0.12
C VAL A 124 34.63 19.90 1.41
N ASP A 125 34.52 20.75 2.42
CA ASP A 125 34.96 20.46 3.77
C ASP A 125 33.80 19.92 4.61
N LEU A 126 34.15 19.28 5.72
CA LEU A 126 33.21 18.74 6.70
C LEU A 126 32.71 19.86 7.64
N ALA A 127 31.45 19.81 8.07
CA ALA A 127 30.97 20.66 9.16
C ALA A 127 31.28 20.05 10.53
N ASP A 128 31.31 20.87 11.58
CA ASP A 128 31.60 20.46 12.97
C ASP A 128 30.59 19.45 13.54
N SER A 129 29.45 19.25 12.87
CA SER A 129 28.37 18.36 13.31
C SER A 129 28.58 16.88 12.99
N VAL A 130 29.52 16.54 12.11
CA VAL A 130 29.74 15.17 11.63
C VAL A 130 31.17 14.74 11.94
N ALA A 131 31.42 13.46 12.17
CA ALA A 131 32.77 12.93 12.24
C ALA A 131 33.23 12.42 10.86
N PRO A 132 34.52 12.53 10.49
CA PRO A 132 35.03 11.98 9.23
C PRO A 132 34.80 10.47 9.04
N THR A 133 34.60 9.74 10.14
CA THR A 133 34.31 8.29 10.16
C THR A 133 32.94 7.92 9.64
N ASP A 134 31.98 8.84 9.67
CA ASP A 134 30.58 8.55 9.37
C ASP A 134 30.25 8.72 7.88
N ILE A 135 31.24 9.14 7.08
CA ILE A 135 31.07 9.40 5.65
C ILE A 135 31.85 8.38 4.83
N GLU A 136 31.11 7.58 4.09
CA GLU A 136 31.67 6.63 3.13
C GLU A 136 31.52 7.12 1.68
N GLU A 137 32.37 6.59 0.80
CA GLU A 137 32.26 6.81 -0.64
C GLU A 137 30.94 6.25 -1.19
N GLY A 138 30.23 7.04 -1.98
CA GLY A 138 28.92 6.67 -2.54
C GLY A 138 27.72 7.04 -1.66
N MET A 139 27.95 7.46 -0.41
CA MET A 139 26.88 7.86 0.50
C MET A 139 26.19 9.15 0.04
N ARG A 140 24.90 9.29 0.36
CA ARG A 140 24.17 10.55 0.17
C ARG A 140 24.43 11.45 1.37
N VAL A 141 24.65 12.73 1.11
CA VAL A 141 24.96 13.70 2.15
C VAL A 141 24.12 14.96 1.95
N GLY A 142 23.65 15.53 3.05
CA GLY A 142 23.01 16.84 3.11
C GLY A 142 24.08 17.91 3.16
N VAL A 143 24.05 18.79 2.17
CA VAL A 143 25.05 19.84 1.96
C VAL A 143 24.36 21.20 2.02
N ASP A 144 24.99 22.19 2.65
CA ASP A 144 24.47 23.56 2.65
C ASP A 144 24.52 24.18 1.23
N ARG A 145 23.51 25.00 0.87
CA ARG A 145 23.44 25.65 -0.44
C ARG A 145 24.48 26.77 -0.61
N ASN A 146 24.88 27.43 0.49
CA ASN A 146 25.72 28.61 0.42
C ASN A 146 27.20 28.24 0.49
N LYS A 147 27.59 27.43 1.48
CA LYS A 147 29.00 27.07 1.73
C LYS A 147 29.40 25.70 1.19
N TYR A 148 28.44 24.93 0.69
CA TYR A 148 28.66 23.55 0.25
C TYR A 148 29.33 22.65 1.29
N GLN A 149 29.11 22.88 2.60
CA GLN A 149 29.65 22.02 3.66
C GLN A 149 28.73 20.83 3.95
N ILE A 150 29.32 19.66 4.26
CA ILE A 150 28.55 18.46 4.61
C ILE A 150 28.07 18.55 6.05
N HIS A 151 26.75 18.57 6.26
CA HIS A 151 26.13 18.70 7.58
C HIS A 151 25.60 17.39 8.16
N ILE A 152 25.00 16.53 7.33
CA ILE A 152 24.32 15.31 7.79
C ILE A 152 24.47 14.20 6.75
N PRO A 153 24.88 12.98 7.13
CA PRO A 153 24.79 11.82 6.26
C PRO A 153 23.32 11.40 6.06
N LEU A 154 22.92 11.21 4.81
CA LEU A 154 21.58 10.79 4.45
C LEU A 154 21.56 9.29 4.11
N PRO A 155 20.44 8.60 4.39
CA PRO A 155 20.29 7.21 4.00
C PRO A 155 20.45 7.04 2.48
N PRO A 156 20.97 5.88 2.03
CA PRO A 156 21.13 5.59 0.61
C PRO A 156 19.80 5.71 -0.13
N LYS A 157 19.86 5.96 -1.44
CA LYS A 157 18.65 6.05 -2.26
C LYS A 157 18.04 4.65 -2.38
N ILE A 158 16.98 4.40 -1.63
CA ILE A 158 16.10 3.27 -1.84
C ILE A 158 15.06 3.74 -2.86
N ASP A 159 14.93 3.05 -3.99
CA ASP A 159 13.89 3.39 -4.95
C ASP A 159 12.52 3.03 -4.35
N PRO A 160 11.55 3.97 -4.37
CA PRO A 160 10.27 3.77 -3.69
C PRO A 160 9.46 2.62 -4.29
N THR A 161 9.71 2.29 -5.56
CA THR A 161 9.12 1.12 -6.23
C THR A 161 9.49 -0.19 -5.52
N VAL A 162 10.75 -0.33 -5.09
CA VAL A 162 11.23 -1.50 -4.37
C VAL A 162 10.75 -1.48 -2.92
N THR A 163 10.65 -0.30 -2.29
CA THR A 163 10.08 -0.17 -0.94
C THR A 163 8.60 -0.57 -0.91
N MET A 164 7.82 -0.23 -1.94
CA MET A 164 6.40 -0.62 -2.06
C MET A 164 6.20 -2.14 -2.21
N MET A 165 7.22 -2.89 -2.65
CA MET A 165 7.17 -4.36 -2.69
C MET A 165 7.35 -5.00 -1.31
N GLN A 166 7.70 -4.22 -0.28
CA GLN A 166 7.69 -4.69 1.09
C GLN A 166 6.24 -4.90 1.53
N VAL A 167 5.93 -6.11 1.96
CA VAL A 167 4.63 -6.40 2.55
C VAL A 167 4.75 -6.03 4.03
N GLU A 168 4.21 -4.86 4.41
CA GLU A 168 4.18 -4.44 5.82
C GLU A 168 3.14 -5.21 6.64
N GLU A 169 2.09 -5.72 6.01
CA GLU A 169 1.01 -6.45 6.70
C GLU A 169 1.19 -7.96 6.64
N LYS A 170 1.26 -8.58 7.82
CA LYS A 170 1.30 -10.04 7.97
C LYS A 170 0.04 -10.65 7.33
N PRO A 171 0.15 -11.62 6.41
CA PRO A 171 -1.01 -12.31 5.92
C PRO A 171 -1.64 -13.16 7.05
N ASP A 172 -2.96 -13.16 7.19
CA ASP A 172 -3.69 -13.86 8.27
C ASP A 172 -3.69 -15.40 8.16
N VAL A 173 -3.01 -15.96 7.16
CA VAL A 173 -3.01 -17.41 6.89
C VAL A 173 -2.12 -18.13 7.89
N THR A 174 -2.61 -19.23 8.44
CA THR A 174 -1.88 -20.08 9.40
C THR A 174 -1.53 -21.45 8.81
N TYR A 175 -0.59 -22.17 9.43
CA TYR A 175 -0.28 -23.55 9.02
C TYR A 175 -1.47 -24.51 9.15
N SER A 176 -2.44 -24.19 10.01
CA SER A 176 -3.67 -24.96 10.16
C SER A 176 -4.55 -24.93 8.92
N ASP A 177 -4.42 -23.88 8.10
CA ASP A 177 -5.16 -23.71 6.85
C ASP A 177 -4.54 -24.51 5.69
N VAL A 178 -3.34 -25.07 5.87
CA VAL A 178 -2.63 -25.86 4.86
C VAL A 178 -2.87 -27.36 5.08
N GLY A 179 -3.73 -27.95 4.25
CA GLY A 179 -4.06 -29.37 4.31
C GLY A 179 -3.06 -30.31 3.60
N GLY A 180 -2.94 -31.54 4.09
CA GLY A 180 -2.37 -32.67 3.35
C GLY A 180 -0.85 -32.69 3.13
N CYS A 181 -0.12 -31.62 3.49
CA CYS A 181 1.31 -31.43 3.14
C CYS A 181 2.24 -31.39 4.38
N LYS A 182 1.98 -32.22 5.40
CA LYS A 182 2.69 -32.12 6.69
C LYS A 182 4.20 -32.29 6.59
N GLU A 183 4.67 -33.26 5.79
CA GLU A 183 6.11 -33.52 5.65
C GLU A 183 6.83 -32.37 4.92
N GLN A 184 6.18 -31.78 3.91
CA GLN A 184 6.71 -30.66 3.13
C GLN A 184 6.75 -29.38 3.98
N ILE A 185 5.71 -29.14 4.77
CA ILE A 185 5.66 -28.02 5.72
C ILE A 185 6.76 -28.17 6.76
N GLU A 186 6.97 -29.37 7.31
CA GLU A 186 8.01 -29.57 8.33
C GLU A 186 9.41 -29.31 7.76
N LYS A 187 9.72 -29.78 6.54
CA LYS A 187 10.98 -29.44 5.85
C LYS A 187 11.14 -27.94 5.63
N LEU A 188 10.07 -27.25 5.26
CA LEU A 188 10.08 -25.80 5.07
C LEU A 188 10.33 -25.05 6.39
N ARG A 189 9.73 -25.51 7.49
CA ARG A 189 9.92 -24.95 8.85
C ARG A 189 11.34 -25.19 9.37
N GLU A 190 11.91 -26.36 9.11
CA GLU A 190 13.29 -26.66 9.49
C GLU A 190 14.28 -25.71 8.79
N VAL A 191 14.05 -25.40 7.51
CA VAL A 191 14.93 -24.53 6.74
C VAL A 191 14.72 -23.05 7.05
N VAL A 192 13.48 -22.60 7.25
CA VAL A 192 13.17 -21.16 7.36
C VAL A 192 12.96 -20.70 8.80
N GLU A 193 12.15 -21.41 9.58
CA GLU A 193 11.75 -21.01 10.94
C GLU A 193 12.86 -21.30 11.96
N THR A 194 13.46 -22.48 11.88
CA THR A 194 14.43 -22.96 12.89
C THR A 194 15.71 -22.12 12.96
N PRO A 195 16.31 -21.66 11.85
CA PRO A 195 17.50 -20.82 11.91
C PRO A 195 17.21 -19.41 12.43
N LEU A 196 16.00 -18.90 12.23
CA LEU A 196 15.59 -17.58 12.70
C LEU A 196 15.27 -17.58 14.19
N LEU A 197 14.61 -18.62 14.69
CA LEU A 197 14.24 -18.74 16.11
C LEU A 197 15.39 -19.25 17.00
N HIS A 198 16.19 -20.19 16.49
CA HIS A 198 17.20 -20.92 17.27
C HIS A 198 18.57 -21.00 16.58
N PRO A 199 19.23 -19.86 16.32
CA PRO A 199 20.55 -19.83 15.68
C PRO A 199 21.62 -20.59 16.49
N GLU A 200 21.47 -20.70 17.81
CA GLU A 200 22.43 -21.36 18.70
C GLU A 200 22.63 -22.85 18.38
N LYS A 201 21.60 -23.53 17.84
CA LYS A 201 21.68 -24.96 17.50
C LYS A 201 22.62 -25.18 16.30
N PHE A 202 22.55 -24.29 15.31
CA PHE A 202 23.40 -24.34 14.11
C PHE A 202 24.86 -24.00 14.43
N VAL A 203 25.07 -22.98 15.27
CA VAL A 203 26.41 -22.56 15.69
C VAL A 203 27.11 -23.65 16.51
N LYS A 204 26.40 -24.33 17.42
CA LYS A 204 26.96 -25.43 18.22
C LYS A 204 27.36 -26.64 17.37
N LEU A 205 26.58 -26.94 16.33
CA LEU A 205 26.86 -28.04 15.42
C LEU A 205 27.92 -27.67 14.36
N GLY A 206 28.21 -26.38 14.19
CA GLY A 206 29.20 -25.89 13.22
C GLY A 206 28.73 -25.99 11.76
N ILE A 207 27.42 -26.04 11.53
CA ILE A 207 26.84 -26.09 10.17
C ILE A 207 26.19 -24.75 9.81
N GLU A 208 26.34 -24.35 8.55
CA GLU A 208 25.59 -23.21 8.02
C GLU A 208 24.19 -23.67 7.58
N PRO A 209 23.11 -22.97 7.99
CA PRO A 209 21.77 -23.31 7.55
C PRO A 209 21.59 -23.06 6.04
N PRO A 210 20.76 -23.86 5.35
CA PRO A 210 20.41 -23.61 3.96
C PRO A 210 19.68 -22.26 3.82
N LYS A 211 20.08 -21.45 2.83
CA LYS A 211 19.60 -20.06 2.66
C LYS A 211 18.37 -19.92 1.76
N GLY A 212 17.99 -20.98 1.03
CA GLY A 212 16.92 -20.90 0.02
C GLY A 212 16.13 -22.19 -0.09
N VAL A 213 14.85 -22.04 -0.43
CA VAL A 213 13.92 -23.15 -0.65
C VAL A 213 13.21 -22.92 -1.97
N LEU A 214 13.09 -23.98 -2.78
CA LEU A 214 12.32 -23.96 -4.02
C LEU A 214 11.03 -24.77 -3.81
N LEU A 215 9.89 -24.09 -3.95
CA LEU A 215 8.58 -24.73 -3.94
C LEU A 215 8.10 -24.93 -5.38
N PHE A 216 7.96 -26.18 -5.82
CA PHE A 216 7.50 -26.51 -7.16
C PHE A 216 6.34 -27.52 -7.12
N GLY A 217 5.53 -27.54 -8.19
CA GLY A 217 4.44 -28.50 -8.37
C GLY A 217 3.33 -27.96 -9.28
N PRO A 218 2.27 -28.73 -9.55
CA PRO A 218 1.11 -28.28 -10.32
C PRO A 218 0.43 -27.05 -9.69
N PRO A 219 -0.28 -26.21 -10.47
CA PRO A 219 -1.09 -25.13 -9.92
C PRO A 219 -2.16 -25.68 -8.96
N GLY A 220 -2.53 -24.91 -7.93
CA GLY A 220 -3.54 -25.33 -6.95
C GLY A 220 -3.04 -26.22 -5.80
N THR A 221 -1.74 -26.53 -5.73
CA THR A 221 -1.14 -27.33 -4.63
C THR A 221 -0.78 -26.53 -3.37
N GLY A 222 -1.23 -25.27 -3.26
CA GLY A 222 -1.05 -24.47 -2.05
C GLY A 222 0.35 -23.88 -1.83
N LYS A 223 1.24 -23.86 -2.84
CA LYS A 223 2.60 -23.26 -2.72
C LYS A 223 2.59 -21.83 -2.16
N THR A 224 1.77 -20.96 -2.74
CA THR A 224 1.62 -19.57 -2.31
C THR A 224 0.99 -19.47 -0.91
N LEU A 225 0.09 -20.41 -0.56
CA LEU A 225 -0.49 -20.49 0.79
C LEU A 225 0.55 -20.90 1.83
N CYS A 226 1.39 -21.89 1.55
CA CYS A 226 2.51 -22.27 2.41
C CYS A 226 3.47 -21.10 2.65
N ALA A 227 3.82 -20.36 1.59
CA ALA A 227 4.69 -19.18 1.71
C ALA A 227 4.08 -18.09 2.61
N ARG A 228 2.78 -17.83 2.47
CA ARG A 228 2.05 -16.88 3.34
C ARG A 228 2.00 -17.36 4.80
N ALA A 229 1.77 -18.64 5.03
CA ALA A 229 1.75 -19.21 6.38
C ALA A 229 3.12 -19.09 7.09
N VAL A 230 4.23 -19.29 6.34
CA VAL A 230 5.60 -19.07 6.86
C VAL A 230 5.83 -17.60 7.19
N ALA A 231 5.37 -16.68 6.33
CA ALA A 231 5.50 -15.24 6.54
C ALA A 231 4.80 -14.77 7.82
N ASN A 232 3.60 -15.30 8.09
CA ASN A 232 2.85 -14.98 9.31
C ASN A 232 3.59 -15.44 10.58
N ARG A 233 4.23 -16.63 10.54
CA ARG A 233 4.85 -17.22 11.73
C ARG A 233 6.22 -16.65 12.08
N THR A 234 6.98 -16.17 11.09
CA THR A 234 8.40 -15.85 11.26
C THR A 234 8.68 -14.47 11.83
N ASP A 235 7.67 -13.59 11.94
CA ASP A 235 7.79 -12.20 12.46
C ASP A 235 8.97 -11.38 11.89
N ALA A 236 9.53 -11.84 10.77
CA ALA A 236 10.64 -11.23 10.08
C ALA A 236 10.14 -10.36 8.94
N CYS A 237 11.00 -9.47 8.44
CA CYS A 237 10.64 -8.69 7.26
C CYS A 237 10.32 -9.62 6.08
N PHE A 238 9.12 -9.54 5.55
CA PHE A 238 8.69 -10.31 4.39
C PHE A 238 8.60 -9.40 3.16
N ILE A 239 9.38 -9.74 2.13
CA ILE A 239 9.36 -9.05 0.84
C ILE A 239 8.79 -10.02 -0.18
N ARG A 240 7.63 -9.68 -0.74
CA ARG A 240 7.00 -10.48 -1.79
C ARG A 240 7.25 -9.82 -3.13
N VAL A 241 7.84 -10.56 -4.05
CA VAL A 241 8.13 -10.11 -5.41
C VAL A 241 7.41 -11.02 -6.37
N ILE A 242 6.60 -10.45 -7.26
CA ILE A 242 6.00 -11.21 -8.36
C ILE A 242 6.97 -11.18 -9.54
N GLY A 243 7.26 -12.32 -10.17
CA GLY A 243 8.20 -12.38 -11.30
C GLY A 243 7.83 -11.42 -12.44
N SER A 244 6.53 -11.26 -12.71
CA SER A 244 6.02 -10.29 -13.69
C SER A 244 6.36 -8.83 -13.38
N GLU A 245 6.53 -8.44 -12.11
CA GLU A 245 6.88 -7.06 -11.73
C GLU A 245 8.32 -6.69 -12.10
N LEU A 246 9.21 -7.68 -12.20
CA LEU A 246 10.61 -7.45 -12.56
C LEU A 246 10.81 -7.23 -14.06
N VAL A 247 9.79 -7.50 -14.88
CA VAL A 247 9.81 -7.25 -16.33
C VAL A 247 9.46 -5.79 -16.59
N GLN A 248 10.46 -4.99 -16.95
CA GLN A 248 10.33 -3.55 -17.18
C GLN A 248 10.51 -3.19 -18.65
N LYS A 249 9.91 -2.08 -19.07
CA LYS A 249 9.96 -1.58 -20.45
C LYS A 249 11.39 -1.22 -20.88
N TYR A 250 12.19 -0.69 -19.96
CA TYR A 250 13.56 -0.26 -20.24
C TYR A 250 14.56 -1.39 -19.99
N VAL A 251 15.47 -1.58 -20.94
CA VAL A 251 16.52 -2.61 -20.85
C VAL A 251 17.42 -2.32 -19.65
N GLY A 252 17.60 -3.33 -18.79
CA GLY A 252 18.45 -3.24 -17.61
C GLY A 252 17.79 -2.64 -16.36
N GLU A 253 16.58 -2.11 -16.47
CA GLU A 253 15.84 -1.58 -15.31
C GLU A 253 15.42 -2.71 -14.36
N GLY A 254 14.91 -3.83 -14.88
CA GLY A 254 14.59 -5.02 -14.07
C GLY A 254 15.80 -5.54 -13.28
N ALA A 255 16.98 -5.60 -13.90
CA ALA A 255 18.22 -6.02 -13.23
C ALA A 255 18.66 -5.02 -12.14
N ARG A 256 18.42 -3.73 -12.34
CA ARG A 256 18.66 -2.70 -11.33
C ARG A 256 17.74 -2.89 -10.13
N MET A 257 16.45 -3.12 -10.36
CA MET A 257 15.48 -3.35 -9.27
C MET A 257 15.85 -4.57 -8.41
N VAL A 258 16.28 -5.67 -9.04
CA VAL A 258 16.73 -6.86 -8.30
C VAL A 258 17.93 -6.52 -7.40
N ARG A 259 18.92 -5.75 -7.90
CA ARG A 259 20.06 -5.34 -7.08
C ARG A 259 19.64 -4.49 -5.87
N GLU A 260 18.79 -3.50 -6.11
CA GLU A 260 18.28 -2.61 -5.07
C GLU A 260 17.45 -3.38 -4.03
N LEU A 261 16.69 -4.39 -4.45
CA LEU A 261 15.94 -5.28 -3.57
C LEU A 261 16.86 -6.08 -2.64
N PHE A 262 17.96 -6.63 -3.16
CA PHE A 262 18.95 -7.35 -2.34
C PHE A 262 19.77 -6.41 -1.45
N GLU A 263 20.06 -5.18 -1.88
CA GLU A 263 20.68 -4.14 -1.02
C GLU A 263 19.76 -3.78 0.14
N MET A 264 18.47 -3.58 -0.13
CA MET A 264 17.45 -3.29 0.87
C MET A 264 17.22 -4.46 1.82
N ALA A 265 17.26 -5.71 1.33
CA ALA A 265 17.14 -6.89 2.20
C ALA A 265 18.37 -7.05 3.11
N ARG A 266 19.57 -6.71 2.62
CA ARG A 266 20.82 -6.76 3.41
C ARG A 266 20.92 -5.70 4.50
N SER A 267 20.24 -4.56 4.36
CA SER A 267 20.19 -3.56 5.43
C SER A 267 19.34 -4.01 6.63
N LYS A 268 18.47 -5.02 6.44
CA LYS A 268 17.65 -5.61 7.50
C LYS A 268 18.37 -6.80 8.13
N LYS A 269 18.28 -6.95 9.46
CA LYS A 269 18.95 -8.03 10.21
C LYS A 269 18.43 -9.43 9.84
N ALA A 270 17.13 -9.56 9.60
CA ALA A 270 16.48 -10.80 9.18
C ALA A 270 15.39 -10.46 8.15
N CYS A 271 15.47 -11.07 6.97
CA CYS A 271 14.56 -10.79 5.87
C CYS A 271 14.28 -12.07 5.06
N LEU A 272 13.02 -12.27 4.70
CA LEU A 272 12.56 -13.33 3.82
C LEU A 272 12.13 -12.70 2.51
N ILE A 273 12.77 -13.11 1.41
CA ILE A 273 12.38 -12.70 0.06
C ILE A 273 11.64 -13.87 -0.57
N PHE A 274 10.36 -13.67 -0.87
CA PHE A 274 9.53 -14.63 -1.57
C PHE A 274 9.35 -14.19 -3.02
N PHE A 275 9.91 -14.95 -3.94
CA PHE A 275 9.69 -14.78 -5.37
C PHE A 275 8.54 -15.69 -5.82
N ASP A 276 7.45 -15.09 -6.25
CA ASP A 276 6.30 -15.79 -6.84
C ASP A 276 6.42 -15.77 -8.36
N GLU A 277 5.96 -16.84 -9.04
CA GLU A 277 5.93 -16.94 -10.52
C GLU A 277 7.27 -16.55 -11.21
N ILE A 278 8.38 -17.13 -10.74
CA ILE A 278 9.73 -16.84 -11.28
C ILE A 278 9.94 -17.35 -12.70
N ASP A 279 9.05 -18.20 -13.21
CA ASP A 279 9.07 -18.74 -14.57
C ASP A 279 8.97 -17.63 -15.62
N ALA A 280 8.37 -16.48 -15.30
CA ALA A 280 8.33 -15.30 -16.17
C ALA A 280 9.72 -14.72 -16.50
N ILE A 281 10.71 -14.92 -15.63
CA ILE A 281 12.07 -14.35 -15.77
C ILE A 281 13.12 -15.47 -15.97
N GLY A 282 12.87 -16.64 -15.39
CA GLY A 282 13.78 -17.78 -15.31
C GLY A 282 13.89 -18.60 -16.58
N GLY A 283 13.95 -17.96 -17.75
CA GLY A 283 14.18 -18.65 -19.03
C GLY A 283 15.53 -19.36 -19.07
N ALA A 284 15.58 -20.55 -19.67
CA ALA A 284 16.84 -21.20 -20.01
C ALA A 284 17.50 -20.44 -21.17
N ARG A 285 18.81 -20.21 -21.06
CA ARG A 285 19.63 -19.61 -22.13
C ARG A 285 20.13 -20.66 -23.11
#